data_AF-A0A651GTD1-F1
#
_entry.id   AF-A0A651GTD1-F1
#
_cell.length_a   1.000
_cell.length_b   1.000
_cell.length_c   1.000
_cell.angle_alpha   90.00
_cell.angle_beta   90.00
_cell.angle_gamma   90.00
#
_symmetry.space_group_name_H-M   'P 1'
#
loop_
_entity.id
_entity.type
_entity.pdbx_description
1 polymer ?
#
loop_
_entity_poly.entity_id
_entity_poly.type
_entity_poly.pdbx_seq_one_letter_code
_entity_poly.pdbx_strand_id
1 'polypeptide(L)' 'MKSAGSGPTPRTRTSAKQFLREVRGELRKVVWPNRKEVTSYTIVVLVTTLVLVGIVWGMDEVIRRAVINTLG' A
#
# COMPACT_ATOMS: atom_id res chain seq x y z
N MET A 1 37.99 -2.84 52.13
CA MET A 1 37.66 -4.10 51.44
C MET A 1 36.30 -3.95 50.76
N LYS A 2 36.28 -4.17 49.43
CA LYS A 2 35.22 -4.82 48.62
C LYS A 2 33.72 -4.47 48.84
N SER A 3 33.17 -3.82 47.82
CA SER A 3 31.95 -4.19 47.06
C SER A 3 30.59 -4.32 47.77
N ALA A 4 29.70 -3.38 47.44
CA ALA A 4 28.28 -3.66 47.21
C ALA A 4 27.92 -2.92 45.91
N GLY A 5 27.83 -3.59 44.75
CA GLY A 5 26.77 -4.55 44.45
C GLY A 5 25.64 -3.78 43.77
N SER A 6 25.85 -3.47 42.48
CA SER A 6 24.96 -2.74 41.58
C SER A 6 23.53 -3.29 41.58
N GLY A 7 22.56 -2.41 41.87
CA GLY A 7 21.13 -2.73 41.84
C GLY A 7 20.61 -3.05 40.43
N PRO A 8 19.39 -3.63 40.33
CA PRO A 8 18.86 -4.15 39.07
C PRO A 8 18.56 -3.01 38.11
N THR A 9 19.25 -3.00 36.96
CA THR A 9 18.94 -2.08 35.87
C THR A 9 17.49 -2.29 35.41
N PRO A 10 16.65 -1.24 35.42
CA PRO A 10 15.28 -1.37 34.95
C PRO A 10 15.31 -1.78 33.48
N ARG A 11 14.61 -2.87 33.13
CA ARG A 11 14.39 -3.27 31.74
C ARG A 11 13.55 -2.20 31.06
N THR A 12 14.22 -1.19 30.52
CA THR A 12 13.61 -0.13 29.73
C THR A 12 12.99 -0.78 28.51
N ARG A 13 11.65 -0.89 28.47
CA ARG A 13 10.92 -1.19 27.25
C ARG A 13 11.44 -0.24 26.17
N THR A 14 11.79 -0.76 24.98
CA THR A 14 12.28 0.05 23.85
C THR A 14 11.47 1.33 23.76
N SER A 15 12.13 2.46 23.99
CA SER A 15 11.47 3.77 23.93
C SER A 15 10.92 3.97 22.52
N ALA A 16 9.75 4.58 22.37
CA ALA A 16 9.18 4.93 21.06
C ALA A 16 10.19 5.71 20.18
N LYS A 17 11.07 6.50 20.80
CA LYS A 17 12.15 7.23 20.11
C LYS A 17 13.20 6.29 19.50
N GLN A 18 13.52 5.20 20.20
CA GLN A 18 14.45 4.18 19.71
C GLN A 18 13.82 3.35 18.58
N PHE A 19 12.56 2.95 18.74
CA PHE A 19 11.81 2.24 17.69
C PHE A 19 11.70 3.06 16.39
N LEU A 20 11.37 4.36 16.47
CA LEU A 20 11.33 5.22 15.28
C LEU A 20 12.70 5.36 14.60
N ARG A 21 13.79 5.34 15.37
CA ARG A 21 15.16 5.37 14.82
C ARG A 21 15.49 4.09 14.08
N GLU A 22 15.09 2.94 14.61
CA GLU A 22 15.24 1.63 13.98
C GLU A 22 14.39 1.54 12.70
N VAL A 23 13.10 1.94 12.75
CA VAL A 23 12.20 1.98 11.57
C VAL A 23 12.75 2.87 10.47
N ARG A 24 13.27 4.06 10.79
CA ARG A 24 13.88 4.94 9.78
C ARG A 24 15.13 4.33 9.15
N GLY A 25 15.89 3.52 9.91
CA GLY A 25 17.03 2.76 9.39
C GLY A 25 16.60 1.70 8.38
N GLU A 26 15.53 0.96 8.67
CA GLU A 26 14.99 -0.07 7.77
C GLU A 26 14.28 0.53 6.55
N LEU A 27 13.53 1.63 6.71
CA LEU A 27 12.89 2.35 5.59
C LEU A 27 13.91 2.86 4.57
N ARG A 28 15.16 3.06 4.97
CA ARG A 28 16.25 3.46 4.07
C ARG A 28 16.79 2.30 3.24
N LYS A 29 16.53 1.05 3.65
CA LYS A 29 16.83 -0.17 2.87
C LYS A 29 15.74 -0.47 1.83
N VAL A 30 14.58 0.16 1.96
CA VAL A 30 13.53 0.06 0.95
C VAL A 30 14.03 0.74 -0.32
N VAL A 31 14.12 -0.04 -1.39
CA VAL A 31 14.45 0.48 -2.71
C VAL A 31 13.23 1.25 -3.20
N TRP A 32 13.30 2.58 -3.10
CA TRP A 32 12.25 3.43 -3.62
C TRP A 32 12.30 3.42 -5.15
N PRO A 33 11.20 3.00 -5.80
CA PRO A 33 11.20 2.82 -7.24
C PRO A 33 11.44 4.14 -7.95
N ASN A 34 12.10 4.07 -9.10
CA ASN A 34 12.37 5.24 -9.92
C ASN A 34 11.03 5.81 -10.45
N ARG A 35 10.92 7.14 -10.55
CA ARG A 35 9.66 7.79 -10.98
C ARG A 35 9.17 7.29 -12.34
N LYS A 36 10.10 6.96 -13.24
CA LYS A 36 9.78 6.40 -14.57
C LYS A 36 9.07 5.06 -14.47
N GLU A 37 9.53 4.18 -13.60
CA GLU A 37 8.96 2.85 -13.41
C GLU A 37 7.56 2.94 -12.79
N VAL A 38 7.39 3.79 -11.78
CA VAL A 38 6.07 4.05 -11.17
C VAL A 38 5.09 4.58 -12.22
N THR A 39 5.50 5.53 -13.06
CA THR A 39 4.64 6.07 -14.11
C THR A 39 4.26 5.00 -15.13
N SER A 40 5.20 4.16 -15.57
CA SER A 40 4.90 3.06 -16.49
C SER A 40 3.86 2.09 -15.94
N TYR A 41 3.98 1.68 -14.67
CA TYR A 41 2.99 0.80 -14.05
C TYR A 41 1.62 1.47 -13.92
N THR A 42 1.57 2.75 -13.51
CA THR A 42 0.30 3.49 -13.43
C THR A 42 -0.38 3.61 -14.79
N ILE A 43 0.38 3.84 -15.87
CA ILE A 43 -0.17 3.89 -17.23
C ILE A 43 -0.79 2.54 -17.62
N VAL A 44 -0.09 1.43 -17.37
CA VAL A 44 -0.63 0.09 -17.67
C VAL A 44 -1.93 -0.17 -16.91
N VAL A 45 -1.97 0.16 -15.62
CA VAL A 45 -3.17 0.01 -14.77
C VAL A 45 -4.32 0.92 -15.26
N LEU A 46 -4.03 2.16 -15.65
CA LEU A 46 -5.03 3.08 -16.19
C LEU A 46 -5.64 2.55 -17.49
N VAL A 47 -4.79 2.13 -18.44
CA VAL A 47 -5.25 1.59 -19.73
C VAL A 47 -6.12 0.35 -19.52
N THR A 48 -5.66 -0.59 -18.71
CA THR A 48 -6.44 -1.81 -18.43
C THR A 48 -7.75 -1.51 -17.73
N THR A 49 -7.75 -0.59 -16.77
CA THR A 49 -8.98 -0.17 -16.07
C THR A 49 -9.97 0.48 -17.03
N LEU A 50 -9.51 1.37 -17.93
CA LEU A 50 -10.38 2.02 -18.92
C LEU A 50 -11.03 1.01 -19.89
N VAL A 51 -10.28 -0.02 -20.31
CA VAL A 51 -10.83 -1.10 -21.14
C VAL A 51 -11.93 -1.85 -20.40
N LEU A 52 -11.70 -2.24 -19.15
CA LEU A 52 -12.70 -2.94 -18.34
C LEU A 52 -13.95 -2.09 -18.12
N VAL A 53 -13.78 -0.80 -17.80
CA VAL A 53 -14.89 0.14 -17.66
C VAL A 53 -15.68 0.24 -18.96
N GLY A 54 -15.01 0.34 -20.11
CA GLY A 54 -15.67 0.38 -21.42
C GLY A 54 -16.49 -0.89 -21.72
N ILE A 55 -15.95 -2.07 -21.39
CA ILE A 55 -16.66 -3.34 -21.56
C ILE A 55 -17.89 -3.41 -20.67
N VAL A 56 -17.74 -3.12 -19.37
CA VAL A 56 -18.85 -3.16 -18.40
C VAL A 56 -19.93 -2.17 -18.81
N TRP A 57 -19.55 -0.92 -19.11
CA TRP A 57 -20.49 0.11 -19.55
C TRP A 57 -21.24 -0.28 -20.83
N GLY A 58 -20.52 -0.83 -21.82
CA GLY A 58 -21.14 -1.31 -23.06
C GLY A 58 -22.12 -2.46 -22.81
N MET A 59 -21.73 -3.41 -21.95
CA MET A 59 -22.58 -4.54 -21.58
C MET A 59 -23.83 -4.09 -20.82
N ASP A 60 -23.69 -3.15 -19.87
CA ASP A 60 -24.81 -2.58 -19.12
C ASP A 60 -25.82 -1.91 -20.03
N GLU A 61 -25.35 -1.19 -21.07
CA GLU A 61 -26.22 -0.53 -22.04
C GLU A 61 -26.96 -1.52 -22.93
N VAL A 62 -26.28 -2.60 -23.37
CA VAL A 62 -26.92 -3.69 -24.12
C VAL A 62 -27.99 -4.38 -23.28
N ILE A 63 -27.67 -4.73 -22.03
CA ILE A 63 -28.62 -5.36 -21.11
C ILE A 63 -29.80 -4.42 -20.84
N ARG A 64 -29.55 -3.14 -20.56
CA ARG A 64 -30.60 -2.13 -20.36
C ARG A 64 -31.57 -2.10 -21.55
N ARG A 65 -31.04 -2.03 -22.78
CA ARG A 65 -31.85 -2.01 -24.01
C ARG A 65 -32.65 -3.29 -24.20
N ALA A 66 -32.02 -4.44 -23.99
CA ALA A 66 -32.66 -5.74 -24.10
C ALA A 66 -33.84 -5.86 -23.11
N VAL A 67 -33.63 -5.45 -21.86
CA VAL A 67 -34.65 -5.48 -20.80
C VAL A 67 -35.84 -4.58 -21.15
N ILE A 68 -35.58 -3.34 -21.58
CA ILE A 68 -36.64 -2.41 -21.99
C ILE A 68 -37.46 -2.98 -23.16
N ASN A 69 -36.81 -3.62 -24.13
CA ASN A 69 -37.49 -4.23 -25.26
C ASN A 69 -38.31 -5.48 -24.90
N THR A 70 -37.96 -6.18 -23.80
CA THR A 70 -38.69 -7.38 -23.35
C THR A 70 -39.81 -7.11 -22.34
N LEU A 71 -39.73 -6.01 -21.57
CA LEU A 71 -40.73 -5.63 -20.56
C LEU A 71 -41.71 -4.55 -21.05
N GLY A 72 -41.55 -4.10 -22.30
CA GLY A 72 -42.46 -3.19 -23.01
C GLY A 72 -43.36 -3.92 -23.98
#